data_AF-A0A929ZNF6-F1
#
_entry.id   AF-A0A929ZNF6-F1
#
_cell.length_a   1.000
_cell.length_b   1.000
_cell.length_c   1.000
_cell.angle_alpha   90.00
_cell.angle_beta   90.00
_cell.angle_gamma   90.00
#
_symmetry.space_group_name_H-M   'P 1'
#
loop_
_entity.id
_entity.type
_entity.pdbx_description
1 polymer ?
#
loop_
_entity_poly.entity_id
_entity_poly.type
_entity_poly.pdbx_seq_one_letter_code
_entity_poly.pdbx_strand_id
1 'polypeptide(L)'
;ALNKWIETCTKRIVSNQSDMQEKALIALLGLDDRIIEIGKYVTGDLAKIQSQSLEIDHMYFNTSGDEYAFLIQSGDGIVGEVPFTKELYQTLEEHYKPYLVEDESVEIDSNWVSDFLRKVKDKQSQSN
;
A
#
# COMPACT_ATOMS: atom_id res chain seq x y z
N ALA A 1 -24.98 -15.73 3.98
CA ALA A 1 -24.29 -14.42 4.03
C ALA A 1 -22.77 -14.60 3.99
N LEU A 2 -22.17 -15.29 4.97
CA LEU A 2 -20.71 -15.50 5.03
C LEU A 2 -20.13 -16.27 3.83
N ASN A 3 -20.70 -17.43 3.46
CA ASN A 3 -20.17 -18.24 2.34
C ASN A 3 -20.13 -17.47 1.01
N LYS A 4 -21.18 -16.68 0.73
CA LYS A 4 -21.23 -15.82 -0.46
C LYS A 4 -20.15 -14.74 -0.42
N TRP A 5 -19.86 -14.16 0.75
CA TRP A 5 -18.79 -13.19 0.90
C TRP A 5 -17.41 -13.82 0.70
N ILE A 6 -17.17 -15.03 1.21
CA ILE A 6 -15.92 -15.79 1.02
C ILE A 6 -15.66 -16.09 -0.47
N GLU A 7 -16.72 -16.32 -1.24
CA GLU A 7 -16.63 -16.57 -2.69
C GLU A 7 -16.26 -15.30 -3.48
N THR A 8 -16.65 -14.11 -3.01
CA THR A 8 -16.49 -12.85 -3.74
C THR A 8 -15.44 -11.91 -3.16
N CYS A 9 -14.86 -12.21 -1.99
CA CYS A 9 -13.88 -11.34 -1.35
C CYS A 9 -12.52 -11.41 -2.04
N THR A 10 -11.81 -10.29 -2.02
CA THR A 10 -10.40 -10.24 -2.39
C THR A 10 -9.60 -11.08 -1.39
N LYS A 11 -8.77 -11.99 -1.92
CA LYS A 11 -7.90 -12.86 -1.13
C LYS A 11 -6.46 -12.39 -1.27
N ARG A 12 -5.77 -12.26 -0.14
CA ARG A 12 -4.37 -11.85 -0.07
C ARG A 12 -3.55 -12.89 0.68
N ILE A 13 -2.32 -13.11 0.22
CA ILE A 13 -1.30 -13.85 0.96
C ILE A 13 -0.44 -12.80 1.67
N VAL A 14 -0.12 -13.07 2.93
CA VAL A 14 0.63 -12.17 3.81
C VAL A 14 1.74 -12.94 4.51
N SER A 15 2.85 -12.26 4.78
CA SER A 15 4.07 -12.90 5.29
C SER A 15 4.11 -12.96 6.82
N ASN A 16 3.42 -12.05 7.50
CA ASN A 16 3.39 -11.98 8.95
C ASN A 16 2.05 -11.45 9.50
N GLN A 17 1.91 -11.45 10.82
CA GLN A 17 0.68 -11.00 11.50
C GLN A 17 0.41 -9.49 11.32
N SER A 18 1.45 -8.65 11.30
CA SER A 18 1.31 -7.21 11.11
C SER A 18 0.78 -6.88 9.71
N ASP A 19 1.29 -7.55 8.68
CA ASP A 19 0.78 -7.45 7.31
C ASP A 19 -0.71 -7.85 7.25
N MET A 20 -1.08 -8.94 7.93
CA MET A 20 -2.48 -9.37 8.01
C MET A 20 -3.36 -8.30 8.65
N GLN A 21 -2.91 -7.69 9.76
CA GLN A 21 -3.64 -6.64 10.46
C GLN A 21 -3.80 -5.39 9.60
N GLU A 22 -2.74 -4.99 8.89
CA GLU A 22 -2.78 -3.89 7.93
C GLU A 22 -3.79 -4.16 6.81
N LYS A 23 -3.74 -5.34 6.16
CA LYS A 23 -4.68 -5.69 5.10
C LYS A 23 -6.13 -5.71 5.61
N ALA A 24 -6.36 -6.19 6.82
CA ALA A 24 -7.68 -6.16 7.45
C ALA A 24 -8.18 -4.73 7.69
N LEU A 25 -7.31 -3.83 8.16
CA LEU A 25 -7.63 -2.41 8.35
C LEU A 25 -8.00 -1.74 7.02
N ILE A 26 -7.18 -1.93 5.98
CA ILE A 26 -7.42 -1.40 4.64
C ILE A 26 -8.78 -1.87 4.10
N ALA A 27 -9.07 -3.18 4.22
CA ALA A 27 -10.34 -3.75 3.78
C ALA A 27 -11.54 -3.20 4.57
N LEU A 28 -11.39 -3.02 5.89
CA LEU A 28 -12.43 -2.44 6.75
C LEU A 28 -12.80 -1.02 6.34
N LEU A 29 -11.82 -0.23 5.89
CA LEU A 29 -12.00 1.13 5.41
C LEU A 29 -12.47 1.21 3.95
N GLY A 30 -12.59 0.07 3.25
CA GLY A 30 -12.98 0.01 1.85
C GLY A 30 -11.93 0.57 0.89
N LEU A 31 -10.66 0.61 1.30
CA LEU A 31 -9.55 1.07 0.48
C LEU A 31 -8.96 -0.07 -0.35
N ASP A 32 -8.30 0.25 -1.46
CA ASP A 32 -7.58 -0.71 -2.29
C ASP A 32 -6.14 -0.84 -1.77
N ASP A 33 -5.76 -2.04 -1.33
CA ASP A 33 -4.46 -2.30 -0.73
C ASP A 33 -3.29 -2.09 -1.71
N ARG A 34 -3.57 -2.18 -3.01
CA ARG A 34 -2.60 -1.90 -4.08
C ARG A 34 -2.28 -0.41 -4.15
N ILE A 35 -3.27 0.46 -3.95
CA ILE A 35 -3.07 1.91 -3.90
C ILE A 35 -2.29 2.30 -2.64
N ILE A 36 -2.56 1.65 -1.52
CA ILE A 36 -1.81 1.85 -0.28
C ILE A 36 -0.33 1.50 -0.46
N GLU A 37 -0.03 0.35 -1.09
CA GLU A 37 1.35 -0.07 -1.34
C GLU A 37 2.09 0.88 -2.30
N ILE A 38 1.40 1.40 -3.33
CA ILE A 38 1.91 2.50 -4.17
C ILE A 38 2.18 3.76 -3.33
N GLY A 39 1.29 4.09 -2.38
CA GLY A 39 1.47 5.20 -1.46
C GLY A 39 2.74 5.07 -0.61
N LYS A 40 3.02 3.88 -0.08
CA LYS A 40 4.28 3.61 0.66
C LYS A 40 5.50 3.85 -0.23
N TYR A 41 5.46 3.36 -1.48
CA TYR A 41 6.54 3.57 -2.44
C TYR A 41 6.77 5.07 -2.73
N VAL A 42 5.70 5.82 -3.02
CA VAL A 42 5.77 7.27 -3.33
C VAL A 42 6.27 8.09 -2.14
N THR A 43 5.94 7.68 -0.92
CA THR A 43 6.34 8.37 0.31
C THR A 43 7.68 7.89 0.87
N GLY A 44 8.35 6.92 0.22
CA GLY A 44 9.56 6.29 0.72
C GLY A 44 10.73 7.24 0.98
N ASP A 45 10.91 8.28 0.16
CA ASP A 45 11.98 9.27 0.39
C ASP A 45 11.69 10.16 1.62
N LEU A 46 10.42 10.48 1.87
CA LEU A 46 10.03 11.15 3.12
C LEU A 46 10.26 10.22 4.33
N ALA A 47 9.98 8.92 4.19
CA ALA A 47 10.22 7.95 5.24
C ALA A 47 11.72 7.85 5.60
N LYS A 48 12.61 7.88 4.61
CA LYS A 48 14.07 7.92 4.84
C LYS A 48 14.52 9.17 5.61
N ILE A 49 13.90 10.32 5.35
CA ILE A 49 14.17 11.56 6.09
C ILE A 49 13.68 11.41 7.54
N GLN A 50 12.44 10.94 7.73
CA GLN A 50 11.83 10.81 9.06
C GLN A 50 12.50 9.76 9.94
N SER A 51 13.03 8.68 9.35
CA SER A 51 13.78 7.64 10.06
C SER A 51 15.19 8.06 10.48
N GLN A 52 15.63 9.30 10.19
CA GLN A 52 16.94 9.83 10.58
C GLN A 52 18.11 8.94 10.10
N SER A 53 18.01 8.38 8.90
CA SER A 53 18.97 7.44 8.30
C SER A 53 19.05 6.04 8.94
N LEU A 54 18.07 5.67 9.77
CA LEU A 54 17.91 4.26 10.17
C LEU A 54 17.44 3.42 8.98
N GLU A 55 17.86 2.16 8.94
CA GLU A 55 17.35 1.19 7.97
C GLU A 55 15.85 0.97 8.20
N ILE A 56 15.06 1.10 7.15
CA ILE A 56 13.61 0.92 7.22
C ILE A 56 13.31 -0.54 6.87
N ASP A 57 12.82 -1.30 7.83
CA ASP A 57 12.41 -2.69 7.59
C ASP A 57 11.03 -2.74 6.94
N HIS A 58 10.07 -1.97 7.47
CA HIS A 58 8.69 -1.95 7.00
C HIS A 58 8.04 -0.58 7.16
N MET A 59 7.05 -0.31 6.31
CA MET A 59 6.09 0.78 6.49
C MET A 59 4.68 0.19 6.56
N TYR A 60 3.94 0.50 7.62
CA TYR A 60 2.55 0.05 7.79
C TYR A 60 1.60 1.23 7.69
N PHE A 61 0.55 1.07 6.90
CA PHE A 61 -0.60 1.94 6.90
C PHE A 61 -1.32 1.86 8.24
N ASN A 62 -1.60 3.03 8.80
CA ASN A 62 -2.40 3.17 10.01
C ASN A 62 -3.28 4.42 9.91
N THR A 63 -4.25 4.51 10.81
CA THR A 63 -5.16 5.65 10.88
C THR A 63 -5.52 6.00 12.32
N SER A 64 -5.72 7.30 12.57
CA SER A 64 -6.32 7.82 13.78
C SER A 64 -7.61 8.57 13.40
N GLY A 65 -8.72 7.82 13.35
CA GLY A 65 -10.01 8.35 12.91
C GLY A 65 -10.01 8.67 11.42
N ASP A 66 -9.93 9.95 11.08
CA ASP A 66 -9.99 10.43 9.69
C ASP A 66 -8.61 10.68 9.07
N GLU A 67 -7.54 10.61 9.85
CA GLU A 67 -6.18 10.86 9.38
C GLU A 67 -5.47 9.55 9.05
N TYR A 68 -4.80 9.53 7.92
CA TYR A 68 -4.07 8.39 7.38
C TYR A 68 -2.56 8.68 7.46
N ALA A 69 -1.79 7.68 7.86
CA ALA A 69 -0.34 7.78 7.98
C ALA A 69 0.34 6.44 7.70
N PHE A 70 1.62 6.50 7.36
CA PHE A 70 2.50 5.33 7.34
C PHE A 70 3.41 5.35 8.56
N LEU A 71 3.30 4.34 9.42
CA LEU A 71 4.23 4.11 10.51
C LEU A 71 5.50 3.45 9.97
N ILE A 72 6.66 3.98 10.33
CA ILE A 72 7.97 3.50 9.89
C ILE A 72 8.52 2.57 10.96
N GLN A 73 8.77 1.31 10.62
CA GLN A 73 9.43 0.33 11.47
C GLN A 73 10.92 0.26 11.15
N SER A 74 11.74 0.26 12.20
CA SER A 74 13.15 -0.09 12.16
C SER A 74 13.50 -0.93 13.39
N GLY A 75 14.09 -2.10 13.16
CA GLY A 75 14.21 -3.16 14.14
C GLY A 75 12.87 -3.54 14.76
N ASP A 76 12.84 -3.60 16.09
CA ASP A 76 11.67 -4.05 16.85
C ASP A 76 10.65 -2.93 17.15
N GLY A 77 10.84 -1.72 16.58
CA GLY A 77 10.06 -0.54 16.99
C GLY A 77 9.62 0.38 15.85
N ILE A 78 8.59 1.17 16.13
CA ILE A 78 8.17 2.30 15.29
C ILE A 78 9.07 3.50 15.60
N VAL A 79 9.74 4.03 14.59
CA VAL A 79 10.73 5.11 14.72
C VAL A 79 10.26 6.44 14.14
N GLY A 80 9.13 6.45 13.44
CA GLY A 80 8.54 7.66 12.88
C GLY A 80 7.27 7.38 12.12
N GLU A 81 6.72 8.44 11.52
CA GLU A 81 5.54 8.37 10.67
C GLU A 81 5.66 9.33 9.49
N VAL A 82 4.98 8.99 8.39
CA VAL A 82 4.81 9.87 7.23
C VAL A 82 3.32 10.11 7.01
N PRO A 83 2.87 11.37 6.92
CA PRO A 83 1.49 11.67 6.56
C PRO A 83 1.12 11.10 5.19
N PHE A 84 -0.04 10.46 5.09
CA PHE A 84 -0.57 9.92 3.84
C PHE A 84 -2.03 10.35 3.68
N THR A 85 -2.28 11.58 3.21
CA THR A 85 -3.63 12.15 3.27
C THR A 85 -4.64 11.42 2.38
N LYS A 86 -5.94 11.56 2.70
CA LYS A 86 -7.03 11.01 1.87
C LYS A 86 -7.00 11.55 0.44
N GLU A 87 -6.62 12.81 0.26
CA GLU A 87 -6.47 13.45 -1.05
C GLU A 87 -5.32 12.83 -1.85
N LEU A 88 -4.21 12.50 -1.19
CA LEU A 88 -3.11 11.78 -1.83
C LEU A 88 -3.55 10.37 -2.23
N TYR A 89 -4.26 9.65 -1.36
CA TYR A 89 -4.86 8.36 -1.72
C TYR A 89 -5.74 8.47 -2.97
N GLN A 90 -6.66 9.44 -3.00
CA GLN A 90 -7.57 9.65 -4.14
C GLN A 90 -6.82 9.97 -5.41
N THR A 91 -5.79 10.82 -5.34
CA THR A 91 -4.94 11.16 -6.50
C THR A 91 -4.25 9.92 -7.05
N LEU A 92 -3.70 9.07 -6.18
CA LEU A 92 -3.07 7.80 -6.59
C LEU A 92 -4.10 6.82 -7.15
N GLU A 93 -5.27 6.72 -6.53
CA GLU A 93 -6.35 5.85 -7.01
C GLU A 93 -6.79 6.27 -8.41
N GLU A 94 -7.11 7.55 -8.64
CA GLU A 94 -7.51 8.06 -9.94
C GLU A 94 -6.47 7.79 -11.03
N HIS A 95 -5.19 7.93 -10.68
CA HIS A 95 -4.10 7.72 -11.63
C HIS A 95 -3.86 6.23 -11.94
N TYR A 96 -3.83 5.36 -10.93
CA TYR A 96 -3.36 3.98 -11.08
C TYR A 96 -4.47 2.95 -11.29
N LYS A 97 -5.72 3.22 -10.87
CA LYS A 97 -6.86 2.29 -11.00
C LYS A 97 -7.08 1.79 -12.43
N PRO A 98 -6.94 2.58 -13.50
CA PRO A 98 -7.04 2.07 -14.88
C PRO A 98 -6.04 0.96 -15.22
N TYR A 99 -4.87 0.93 -14.58
CA TYR A 99 -3.83 -0.06 -14.82
C TYR A 99 -3.99 -1.31 -13.93
N LEU A 100 -4.86 -1.27 -12.93
CA LEU A 100 -5.07 -2.34 -11.94
C LEU A 100 -6.23 -3.30 -12.30
N VAL A 101 -6.96 -3.03 -13.38
CA VAL A 101 -8.17 -3.80 -13.77
C VAL A 101 -7.86 -5.28 -14.02
N GLU A 102 -6.70 -5.57 -14.60
CA GLU A 102 -6.26 -6.94 -14.92
C GLU A 102 -5.25 -7.50 -13.91
N ASP A 103 -4.98 -6.78 -12.81
CA ASP A 103 -4.04 -7.25 -11.80
C ASP A 103 -4.73 -8.24 -10.85
N GLU A 104 -4.40 -9.52 -11.02
CA GLU A 104 -4.87 -10.64 -10.18
C GLU A 104 -3.87 -11.02 -9.09
N SER A 105 -2.91 -10.14 -8.78
CA SER A 105 -1.85 -10.41 -7.82
C SER A 105 -2.42 -10.69 -6.42
N VAL A 106 -1.96 -11.76 -5.77
CA VAL A 106 -2.42 -12.16 -4.43
C VAL A 106 -1.48 -11.68 -3.32
N GLU A 107 -0.22 -11.44 -3.64
CA GLU A 107 0.78 -10.82 -2.78
C GLU A 107 0.98 -9.38 -3.23
N ILE A 108 0.64 -8.42 -2.37
CA ILE A 108 0.72 -6.98 -2.64
C ILE A 108 1.68 -6.39 -1.62
N ASP A 109 2.94 -6.30 -2.02
CA ASP A 109 4.10 -5.87 -1.23
C ASP A 109 5.04 -4.94 -2.04
N SER A 110 6.22 -4.65 -1.49
CA SER A 110 7.23 -3.78 -2.09
C SER A 110 7.83 -4.34 -3.41
N ASN A 111 7.84 -5.67 -3.58
CA ASN A 111 8.27 -6.29 -4.83
C ASN A 111 7.19 -6.10 -5.90
N TRP A 112 5.93 -6.36 -5.54
CA TRP A 112 4.78 -6.15 -6.43
C TRP A 112 4.72 -4.70 -6.93
N VAL A 113 4.86 -3.70 -6.06
CA VAL A 113 4.78 -2.28 -6.48
C VAL A 113 5.89 -1.91 -7.46
N SER A 114 7.11 -2.40 -7.23
CA SER A 114 8.25 -2.15 -8.10
C SER A 114 8.00 -2.72 -9.51
N ASP A 115 7.50 -3.96 -9.58
CA ASP A 115 7.15 -4.61 -10.84
C ASP A 115 5.95 -3.96 -11.54
N PHE A 116 4.93 -3.56 -10.78
CA PHE A 116 3.75 -2.88 -11.28
C PHE A 116 4.10 -1.53 -11.91
N LEU A 117 4.85 -0.67 -11.21
CA LEU A 117 5.23 0.66 -11.71
C LEU A 117 6.11 0.57 -12.95
N ARG A 118 6.99 -0.44 -13.04
CA ARG A 118 7.73 -0.72 -14.29
C ARG A 118 6.79 -1.01 -15.45
N LYS A 119 5.81 -1.91 -15.27
CA LYS A 119 4.83 -2.25 -16.33
C LYS A 119 3.98 -1.04 -16.75
N VAL A 120 3.58 -0.19 -15.80
CA VAL A 120 2.83 1.05 -16.10
C VAL A 120 3.66 1.98 -16.97
N LYS A 121 4.94 2.19 -16.62
CA LYS A 121 5.87 3.02 -17.40
C LYS A 121 6.05 2.51 -18.83
N ASP A 122 6.16 1.19 -19.01
CA ASP A 122 6.29 0.56 -20.32
C ASP A 122 5.02 0.80 -21.18
N LYS A 123 3.83 0.64 -20.60
CA LYS A 123 2.54 0.91 -21.29
C LYS A 123 2.39 2.38 -21.69
N GLN A 124 2.80 3.31 -20.83
CA GLN A 124 2.77 4.74 -21.13
C GLN A 124 3.74 5.10 -22.26
N SER A 125 4.91 4.47 -22.31
CA SER A 125 5.92 4.70 -23.35
C SER A 125 5.50 4.16 -24.72
N GLN A 126 4.59 3.18 -24.78
CA GLN A 126 4.04 2.62 -26.02
C GLN A 126 2.81 3.38 -26.54
N SER A 127 2.23 4.27 -25.72
CA SER A 127 1.03 5.05 -26.04
C SER A 127 1.34 6.47 -26.53
N ASN A 128 2.63 6.83 -26.57
CA ASN A 128 3.19 8.07 -27.12
C ASN A 128 3.89 7.78 -28.45
#